data_AF-A0A7S2XWL1-F1
#
_entry.id   AF-A0A7S2XWL1-F1
#
_cell.length_a   1.000
_cell.length_b   1.000
_cell.length_c   1.000
_cell.angle_alpha   90.00
_cell.angle_beta   90.00
_cell.angle_gamma   90.00
#
_symmetry.space_group_name_H-M   'P 1'
#
loop_
_entity.id
_entity.type
_entity.pdbx_description
1 polymer ?
#
loop_
_entity_poly.entity_id
_entity_poly.type
_entity_poly.pdbx_seq_one_letter_code
_entity_poly.pdbx_strand_id
1 'polypeptide(L)'
;DIFEAADLVRAGRARAEDFRFYLQDKVWSPRQLQGEVQRGEWYLGASSREVLVREPMDAAGAIWRDHTRSYFVDPCSGVVSAPLWREVMGLLGGKHALLARGLYNEL
;
A
#
# COMPACT_ATOMS: atom_id res chain seq x y z
N ASP A 1 -11.63 -7.39 -14.32
CA ASP A 1 -10.87 -8.33 -13.44
C ASP A 1 -9.45 -8.56 -14.00
N ILE A 2 -8.69 -9.57 -13.54
CA ILE A 2 -7.31 -9.83 -14.01
C ILE A 2 -7.22 -10.10 -15.52
N PHE A 3 -8.21 -10.75 -16.12
CA PHE A 3 -8.21 -11.06 -17.54
C PHE A 3 -8.51 -9.82 -18.38
N GLU A 4 -9.51 -9.04 -17.97
CA GLU A 4 -9.85 -7.77 -18.61
C GLU A 4 -8.70 -6.76 -18.54
N ALA A 5 -8.03 -6.66 -17.39
CA ALA A 5 -6.85 -5.82 -17.25
C ALA A 5 -5.72 -6.25 -18.19
N ALA A 6 -5.50 -7.55 -18.34
CA ALA A 6 -4.51 -8.08 -19.28
C ALA A 6 -4.88 -7.76 -20.74
N ASP A 7 -6.17 -7.81 -21.11
CA ASP A 7 -6.65 -7.42 -22.43
C ASP A 7 -6.40 -5.92 -22.71
N LEU A 8 -6.65 -5.05 -21.73
CA LEU A 8 -6.38 -3.61 -21.85
C LEU A 8 -4.91 -3.29 -22.04
N VAL A 9 -4.02 -3.99 -21.33
CA VAL A 9 -2.57 -3.85 -21.49
C VAL A 9 -2.11 -4.35 -22.86
N ARG A 10 -2.57 -5.52 -23.30
CA ARG A 10 -2.22 -6.07 -24.63
C ARG A 10 -2.72 -5.17 -25.76
N ALA A 11 -3.87 -4.52 -25.59
CA ALA A 11 -4.42 -3.56 -26.54
C ALA A 11 -3.74 -2.17 -26.49
N GLY A 12 -2.77 -1.94 -25.60
CA GLY A 12 -2.08 -0.66 -25.45
C GLY A 12 -2.96 0.47 -24.87
N ARG A 13 -4.08 0.13 -24.24
CA ARG A 13 -5.05 1.10 -23.69
C ARG A 13 -4.83 1.43 -22.22
N ALA A 14 -3.99 0.66 -21.54
CA ALA A 14 -3.56 0.87 -20.16
C ALA A 14 -2.14 0.32 -19.98
N ARG A 15 -1.45 0.74 -18.92
CA ARG A 15 -0.15 0.17 -18.56
C ARG A 15 -0.32 -0.83 -17.42
N ALA A 16 0.61 -1.77 -17.28
CA ALA A 16 0.53 -2.80 -16.24
C ALA A 16 0.55 -2.18 -14.83
N GLU A 17 1.27 -1.07 -14.67
CA GLU A 17 1.42 -0.34 -13.40
C GLU A 17 0.14 0.38 -12.97
N ASP A 18 -0.84 0.49 -13.86
CA ASP A 18 -2.14 1.10 -13.53
C ASP A 18 -3.05 0.14 -12.72
N PHE A 19 -2.63 -1.12 -12.53
CA PHE A 19 -3.40 -2.15 -11.84
C PHE A 19 -2.63 -2.73 -10.65
N ARG A 20 -3.38 -3.06 -9.58
CA ARG A 20 -2.89 -3.88 -8.46
C ARG A 20 -3.92 -4.92 -8.09
N PHE A 21 -3.48 -6.17 -7.97
CA PHE A 21 -4.32 -7.31 -7.64
C PHE A 21 -4.05 -7.77 -6.21
N TYR A 22 -5.11 -8.07 -5.48
CA TYR A 22 -5.06 -8.64 -4.13
C TYR A 22 -5.75 -10.00 -4.17
N LEU A 23 -5.17 -11.00 -3.50
CA LEU A 23 -5.71 -12.36 -3.50
C LEU A 23 -6.89 -12.54 -2.53
N GLN A 24 -6.97 -11.70 -1.50
CA GLN A 24 -7.92 -11.84 -0.41
C GLN A 24 -8.51 -10.49 -0.04
N ASP A 25 -9.69 -10.54 0.55
CA ASP A 25 -10.41 -9.40 1.11
C ASP A 25 -10.58 -9.54 2.63
N LYS A 26 -10.80 -8.39 3.27
CA LYS A 26 -11.25 -8.32 4.66
C LYS A 26 -12.73 -8.00 4.64
N VAL A 27 -13.52 -8.90 5.18
CA VAL A 27 -14.97 -8.73 5.30
C VAL A 27 -15.32 -8.41 6.75
N TRP A 28 -16.20 -7.43 6.92
CA TRP A 28 -16.82 -7.11 8.20
C TRP A 28 -18.25 -7.62 8.22
N SER A 29 -18.66 -8.16 9.36
CA SER A 29 -20.07 -8.47 9.63
C SER A 29 -20.90 -7.17 9.72
N PRO A 30 -22.25 -7.23 9.62
CA PRO A 30 -23.10 -6.05 9.75
C PRO A 30 -22.79 -5.27 11.04
N ARG A 31 -22.52 -3.96 10.89
CA ARG A 31 -22.14 -3.03 11.97
C ARG A 31 -20.80 -3.29 12.66
N GLN A 32 -20.04 -4.33 12.27
CA GLN A 32 -18.75 -4.62 12.89
C GLN A 32 -17.77 -3.47 12.67
N LEU A 33 -17.53 -3.04 11.42
CA LEU A 33 -16.63 -1.93 11.11
C LEU A 33 -17.02 -0.64 11.86
N GLN A 34 -18.32 -0.31 11.88
CA GLN A 34 -18.84 0.85 12.63
C GLN A 34 -18.44 0.77 14.11
N GLY A 35 -18.59 -0.39 14.74
CA GLY A 35 -18.23 -0.60 16.15
C GLY A 35 -16.72 -0.51 16.38
N GLU A 36 -15.91 -1.06 15.47
CA GLU A 36 -14.44 -0.98 15.55
C GLU A 36 -13.95 0.46 15.39
N VAL A 37 -14.54 1.26 14.49
CA VAL A 37 -14.27 2.71 14.36
C VAL A 37 -14.66 3.46 15.63
N GLN A 38 -15.84 3.19 16.21
CA GLN A 38 -16.29 3.82 17.45
C GLN A 38 -15.39 3.52 18.64
N ARG A 39 -14.77 2.33 18.69
CA ARG A 39 -13.78 1.95 19.71
C ARG A 39 -12.38 2.49 19.44
N GLY A 40 -12.16 3.16 18.31
CA GLY A 40 -10.86 3.71 17.92
C GLY A 40 -9.87 2.66 17.41
N GLU A 41 -10.35 1.48 17.01
CA GLU A 41 -9.52 0.41 16.41
C GLU A 41 -9.17 0.75 14.95
N TRP A 42 -10.08 1.42 14.23
CA TRP A 42 -9.84 1.91 12.87
C TRP A 42 -10.05 3.41 12.75
N TYR A 43 -9.20 4.02 11.93
CA TYR A 43 -9.32 5.40 11.48
C TYR A 43 -9.70 5.42 10.00
N LEU A 44 -10.70 6.23 9.65
CA LEU A 44 -11.14 6.40 8.27
C LEU A 44 -10.39 7.55 7.61
N GLY A 45 -9.85 7.31 6.41
CA GLY A 45 -9.20 8.31 5.58
C GLY A 45 -9.73 8.27 4.16
N ALA A 46 -9.64 9.41 3.46
CA ALA A 46 -9.88 9.44 2.03
C ALA A 46 -8.80 8.64 1.30
N SER A 47 -9.19 7.91 0.26
CA SER A 47 -8.28 7.16 -0.59
C SER A 47 -8.24 7.79 -1.98
N SER A 48 -7.10 7.67 -2.67
CA SER A 48 -6.93 8.10 -4.05
C SER A 48 -6.17 7.04 -4.84
N ARG A 49 -6.14 7.17 -6.17
CA ARG A 49 -5.38 6.27 -7.04
C ARG A 49 -3.90 6.24 -6.65
N GLU A 50 -3.33 7.40 -6.33
CA GLU A 50 -1.92 7.57 -5.96
C GLU A 50 -1.60 6.83 -4.66
N VAL A 51 -2.54 6.81 -3.70
CA VAL A 51 -2.43 6.07 -2.45
C VAL A 51 -2.52 4.56 -2.66
N LEU A 52 -3.40 4.10 -3.56
CA LEU A 52 -3.66 2.66 -3.78
C LEU A 52 -2.67 1.99 -4.75
N VAL A 53 -2.33 2.69 -5.83
CA VAL A 53 -1.56 2.19 -6.98
C VAL A 53 -0.11 2.66 -6.90
N ARG A 54 0.35 3.05 -5.71
CA ARG A 54 1.73 3.51 -5.48
C ARG A 54 2.73 2.47 -6.00
N GLU A 55 3.69 2.91 -6.79
CA GLU A 55 4.86 2.10 -7.10
C GLU A 55 5.52 1.68 -5.77
N PRO A 56 5.73 0.39 -5.53
CA PRO A 56 6.54 -0.03 -4.42
C PRO A 56 7.95 0.45 -4.75
N MET A 57 8.40 1.53 -4.11
CA MET A 57 9.79 1.95 -4.15
C MET A 57 10.57 0.97 -3.24
N ASP A 58 10.80 -0.21 -3.82
CA ASP A 58 11.57 -1.42 -3.44
C ASP A 58 11.87 -1.63 -1.95
N ALA A 59 11.31 -2.69 -1.33
CA ALA A 59 12.01 -3.97 -1.29
C ALA A 59 11.29 -5.15 -1.97
N ALA A 60 10.06 -4.97 -2.48
CA ALA A 60 9.26 -6.06 -3.07
C ALA A 60 9.10 -5.98 -4.60
N GLY A 61 9.47 -4.87 -5.24
CA GLY A 61 9.45 -4.73 -6.71
C GLY A 61 10.55 -5.52 -7.43
N ALA A 62 11.62 -5.88 -6.71
CA ALA A 62 12.66 -6.80 -7.18
C ALA A 62 12.29 -8.29 -7.00
N ILE A 63 11.34 -8.61 -6.11
CA ILE A 63 11.03 -10.00 -5.73
C ILE A 63 10.25 -10.75 -6.82
N TRP A 64 9.49 -10.05 -7.66
CA TRP A 64 8.65 -10.70 -8.68
C TRP A 64 9.30 -10.81 -10.06
N ARG A 65 10.51 -10.26 -10.27
CA ARG A 65 11.17 -10.27 -11.58
C ARG A 65 12.13 -11.42 -11.83
N ASP A 66 12.42 -12.25 -10.83
CA ASP A 66 13.33 -13.37 -11.06
C ASP A 66 12.93 -14.60 -10.24
N HIS A 67 12.49 -15.66 -10.93
CA HIS A 67 12.32 -16.99 -10.35
C HIS A 67 13.67 -17.67 -10.05
N THR A 68 14.77 -16.92 -10.06
CA THR A 68 16.10 -17.44 -9.79
C THR A 68 16.89 -16.53 -8.86
N ARG A 69 17.18 -17.08 -7.68
CA ARG A 69 18.22 -16.69 -6.69
C ARG A 69 17.94 -15.55 -5.71
N SER A 70 17.86 -16.01 -4.45
CA SER A 70 18.68 -15.57 -3.32
C SER A 70 18.74 -14.07 -3.01
N TYR A 71 18.07 -13.71 -1.91
CA TYR A 71 18.36 -12.59 -1.02
C TYR A 71 19.64 -11.82 -1.34
N PHE A 72 19.51 -10.67 -2.00
CA PHE A 72 20.52 -9.62 -1.97
C PHE A 72 19.80 -8.28 -1.87
N VAL A 73 19.96 -7.64 -0.72
CA VAL A 73 19.57 -6.25 -0.48
C VAL A 73 20.61 -5.38 -1.18
N ASP A 74 20.17 -4.45 -2.04
CA ASP A 74 21.05 -3.43 -2.60
C ASP A 74 21.50 -2.48 -1.46
N PRO A 75 22.80 -2.38 -1.15
CA PRO A 75 23.29 -1.52 -0.08
C PRO A 75 23.43 -0.03 -0.48
N CYS A 76 23.09 0.36 -1.72
CA CYS A 76 23.51 1.66 -2.27
C CYS A 76 22.40 2.66 -2.64
N SER A 77 21.14 2.46 -2.25
CA SER A 77 20.10 3.50 -2.37
C SER A 77 19.46 3.82 -1.01
N GLY A 78 20.11 4.72 -0.25
CA GLY A 78 19.75 5.10 1.13
C GLY A 78 18.43 5.86 1.32
N VAL A 79 17.39 5.58 0.53
CA VAL A 79 16.05 6.14 0.71
C VAL A 79 15.03 5.01 0.77
N VAL A 80 14.89 4.40 1.95
CA VAL A 80 13.73 3.55 2.24
C VAL A 80 12.53 4.48 2.36
N SER A 81 11.65 4.46 1.36
CA SER A 81 10.42 5.25 1.42
C SER A 81 9.61 4.82 2.64
N ALA A 82 9.03 5.79 3.35
CA ALA A 82 8.16 5.50 4.49
C ALA A 82 7.07 4.47 4.11
N PRO A 83 6.69 3.56 5.03
CA PRO A 83 5.60 2.62 4.78
C PRO A 83 4.29 3.37 4.53
N LEU A 84 3.42 2.80 3.70
CA LEU A 84 2.16 3.44 3.27
C LEU A 84 1.32 3.94 4.45
N TRP A 85 1.25 3.18 5.55
CA TRP A 85 0.49 3.58 6.74
C TRP A 85 0.99 4.90 7.34
N ARG A 86 2.30 5.20 7.29
CA ARG A 86 2.86 6.44 7.82
C ARG A 86 2.43 7.64 6.99
N GLU A 87 2.43 7.48 5.67
CA GLU A 87 1.97 8.50 4.72
C GLU A 87 0.48 8.78 4.91
N VAL A 88 -0.35 7.74 4.98
CA VAL A 88 -1.80 7.85 5.22
C VAL A 88 -2.07 8.57 6.55
N MET A 89 -1.36 8.23 7.61
CA MET A 89 -1.49 8.91 8.91
C MET A 89 -1.04 10.37 8.84
N GLY A 90 -0.04 10.69 8.01
CA GLY A 90 0.35 12.06 7.69
C GLY A 90 -0.78 12.83 6.99
N LEU A 91 -1.43 12.22 5.99
CA LEU A 91 -2.56 12.80 5.25
C LEU A 91 -3.79 13.02 6.14
N LEU A 92 -4.05 12.12 7.10
CA LEU A 92 -5.10 12.32 8.12
C LEU A 92 -4.85 13.55 9.00
N GLY A 93 -3.58 13.98 9.11
CA GLY A 93 -3.19 15.20 9.81
C GLY A 93 -3.43 15.16 11.32
N GLY A 94 -3.23 16.32 11.95
CA GLY A 94 -3.46 16.55 13.37
C GLY A 94 -2.74 15.53 14.26
N LYS A 95 -3.48 14.95 15.22
CA LYS A 95 -2.94 13.97 16.17
C LYS A 95 -2.40 12.70 15.51
N HIS A 96 -2.94 12.27 14.37
CA HIS A 96 -2.53 11.04 13.70
C HIS A 96 -1.15 11.19 13.05
N ALA A 97 -0.90 12.35 12.43
CA ALA A 97 0.40 12.68 11.88
C ALA A 97 1.48 12.75 12.98
N LEU A 98 1.13 13.28 14.17
CA LEU A 98 2.04 13.30 15.32
C LEU A 98 2.33 11.89 15.85
N LEU A 99 1.30 11.05 15.99
CA LEU A 99 1.46 9.65 16.42
C LEU A 99 2.35 8.86 15.46
N ALA A 100 2.12 8.99 14.15
CA ALA A 100 2.93 8.31 13.15
C ALA A 100 4.39 8.79 13.15
N ARG A 101 4.64 10.08 13.42
CA ARG A 101 6.00 10.61 13.55
C ARG A 101 6.71 10.09 14.79
N GLY A 102 6.02 10.02 15.93
CA GLY A 102 6.58 9.48 17.18
C GLY A 102 6.92 8.00 17.05
N LEU A 103 5.93 7.17 16.71
CA LEU A 103 6.09 5.72 16.64
C LEU A 103 7.08 5.28 15.57
N TYR A 104 7.13 5.93 14.41
CA TYR A 104 8.05 5.53 13.34
C TYR A 104 9.51 5.93 13.63
N ASN A 105 9.74 7.09 14.24
CA ASN A 105 11.10 7.56 14.50
C ASN A 105 11.76 6.88 15.71
N GLU A 106 10.97 6.17 16.53
CA GLU A 106 11.42 5.38 17.68
C GLU A 106 11.70 3.90 17.34
N LEU A 107 11.41 3.47 16.11
CA LEU A 107 11.71 2.13 15.56
C LEU A 107 13.04 2.11 14.83
#